data_AF-A0A221STF0-F1
#
_entry.id   AF-A0A221STF0-F1
#
_cell.length_a   1.000
_cell.length_b   1.000
_cell.length_c   1.000
_cell.angle_alpha   90.00
_cell.angle_beta   90.00
_cell.angle_gamma   90.00
#
_symmetry.space_group_name_H-M   'P 1'
#
loop_
_entity.id
_entity.type
_entity.pdbx_description
1 polymer ?
#
loop_
_entity_poly.entity_id
_entity_poly.type
_entity_poly.pdbx_seq_one_letter_code
_entity_poly.pdbx_strand_id
1 'polypeptide(L)'
;MEENLPAGGPTDMDDGTVTLQFLQLSVRALAQPASVQVISTGHSPIAGDELAIDFDSWYVPALRDGCLEDCQPSQLAALKRLDATLADMTQLQDQKLWLTDALFENHWWSRVRAEARQVIELMSWPEDPPEPPLIIHVPD
;
A
#
# COMPACT_ATOMS: atom_id res chain seq x y z
N MET A 1 -8.63 13.08 -51.67
CA MET A 1 -8.52 13.89 -50.44
C MET A 1 -8.78 12.93 -49.31
N GLU A 2 -7.73 12.28 -48.83
CA GLU A 2 -7.80 11.42 -47.65
C GLU A 2 -7.42 12.29 -46.46
N GLU A 3 -8.40 12.54 -45.59
CA GLU A 3 -8.18 13.23 -44.32
C GLU A 3 -7.40 12.32 -43.37
N ASN A 4 -6.26 12.86 -42.94
CA ASN A 4 -5.33 12.26 -42.01
C ASN A 4 -5.89 12.45 -40.59
N LEU A 5 -6.43 11.38 -40.00
CA LEU A 5 -6.81 11.33 -38.58
C LEU A 5 -5.59 10.90 -37.77
N PRO A 6 -5.07 11.72 -36.84
CA PRO A 6 -4.12 11.22 -35.85
C PRO A 6 -4.87 10.31 -34.88
N ALA A 7 -4.58 9.00 -34.95
CA ALA A 7 -4.92 8.04 -33.93
C ALA A 7 -4.11 8.36 -32.66
N GLY A 8 -4.62 9.28 -31.84
CA GLY A 8 -4.25 9.37 -30.43
C GLY A 8 -4.73 8.10 -29.75
N GLY A 9 -3.87 7.09 -29.70
CA GLY A 9 -4.11 5.88 -28.92
C GLY A 9 -4.27 6.20 -27.44
N PRO A 10 -4.97 5.35 -26.68
CA PRO A 10 -5.10 5.51 -25.23
C PRO A 10 -3.70 5.52 -24.61
N THR A 11 -3.51 6.46 -23.70
CA THR A 11 -2.29 6.75 -22.96
C THR A 11 -1.66 5.46 -22.43
N ASP A 12 -0.49 5.09 -22.96
CA ASP A 12 0.45 4.19 -22.27
C ASP A 12 0.77 4.87 -20.93
N MET A 13 -0.01 4.59 -19.89
CA MET A 13 0.41 4.91 -18.54
C MET A 13 1.63 4.05 -18.27
N ASP A 14 2.76 4.71 -18.07
CA ASP A 14 4.01 4.08 -17.68
C ASP A 14 3.76 3.16 -16.48
N ASP A 15 4.12 1.88 -16.61
CA ASP A 15 3.86 0.81 -15.63
C ASP A 15 4.44 1.16 -14.24
N GLY A 16 5.53 1.94 -14.23
CA GLY A 16 6.12 2.47 -13.00
C GLY A 16 5.26 3.53 -12.31
N THR A 17 4.52 4.35 -13.06
CA THR A 17 3.60 5.35 -12.51
C THR A 17 2.41 4.66 -11.84
N VAL A 18 1.88 3.59 -12.43
CA VAL A 18 0.78 2.79 -11.88
C VAL A 18 1.21 2.10 -10.59
N THR A 19 2.39 1.47 -10.60
CA THR A 19 2.95 0.78 -9.42
C THR A 19 3.15 1.73 -8.24
N LEU A 20 3.73 2.92 -8.47
CA LEU A 20 3.94 3.92 -7.41
C LEU A 20 2.62 4.46 -6.87
N GLN A 21 1.61 4.66 -7.74
CA GLN A 21 0.29 5.10 -7.34
C GLN A 21 -0.39 4.07 -6.41
N PHE A 22 -0.34 2.78 -6.74
CA PHE A 22 -0.94 1.77 -5.87
C PHE A 22 -0.17 1.54 -4.58
N LEU A 23 1.17 1.64 -4.61
CA LEU A 23 1.97 1.67 -3.37
C LEU A 23 1.55 2.83 -2.47
N GLN A 24 1.31 4.01 -3.04
CA GLN A 24 0.78 5.15 -2.27
C GLN A 24 -0.59 4.84 -1.66
N LEU A 25 -1.50 4.19 -2.41
CA LEU A 25 -2.82 3.84 -1.89
C LEU A 25 -2.75 2.81 -0.75
N SER A 26 -1.92 1.77 -0.88
CA SER A 26 -1.74 0.75 0.15
C SER A 26 -1.12 1.31 1.43
N VAL A 27 -0.10 2.17 1.31
CA VAL A 27 0.48 2.89 2.47
C VAL A 27 -0.54 3.80 3.14
N ARG A 28 -1.36 4.53 2.34
CA ARG A 28 -2.44 5.35 2.89
C ARG A 28 -3.46 4.51 3.64
N ALA A 29 -3.79 3.30 3.17
CA ALA A 29 -4.63 2.33 3.87
C ALA A 29 -4.04 1.92 5.23
N LEU A 30 -2.76 1.54 5.23
CA LEU A 30 -2.05 1.11 6.42
C LEU A 30 -1.96 2.20 7.49
N ALA A 31 -1.97 3.48 7.12
CA ALA A 31 -1.92 4.61 8.05
C ALA A 31 -3.26 4.92 8.75
N GLN A 32 -4.38 4.42 8.22
CA GLN A 32 -5.72 4.76 8.71
C GLN A 32 -6.03 4.14 10.08
N PRO A 33 -6.97 4.71 10.85
CA PRO A 33 -7.51 4.06 12.04
C PRO A 33 -8.13 2.69 11.72
N ALA A 34 -8.12 1.76 12.69
CA ALA A 34 -8.63 0.40 12.53
C ALA A 34 -10.05 0.33 11.94
N SER A 35 -10.96 1.21 12.37
CA SER A 35 -12.33 1.26 11.84
C SER A 35 -12.38 1.55 10.33
N VAL A 36 -11.48 2.40 9.82
CA VAL A 36 -11.39 2.73 8.40
C VAL A 36 -10.72 1.59 7.63
N GLN A 37 -9.68 0.99 8.21
CA GLN A 37 -8.99 -0.18 7.66
C GLN A 37 -9.95 -1.35 7.41
N VAL A 38 -10.89 -1.61 8.34
CA VAL A 38 -11.92 -2.64 8.18
C VAL A 38 -12.91 -2.32 7.07
N ILE A 39 -13.28 -1.05 6.90
CA ILE A 39 -14.16 -0.62 5.82
C ILE A 39 -13.47 -0.80 4.46
N SER A 40 -12.18 -0.43 4.36
CA SER A 40 -11.42 -0.54 3.11
C SER A 40 -11.24 -1.97 2.62
N THR A 41 -11.27 -2.96 3.53
CA THR A 41 -11.18 -4.39 3.21
C THR A 41 -12.55 -5.07 3.09
N GLY A 42 -13.64 -4.30 3.01
CA GLY A 42 -14.98 -4.86 2.86
C GLY A 42 -15.46 -5.69 4.06
N HIS A 43 -14.98 -5.39 5.27
CA HIS A 43 -15.23 -6.15 6.49
C HIS A 43 -14.72 -7.60 6.45
N SER A 44 -13.63 -7.85 5.71
CA SER A 44 -12.95 -9.15 5.75
C SER A 44 -12.63 -9.56 7.19
N PRO A 45 -12.77 -10.85 7.59
CA PRO A 45 -12.32 -11.34 8.89
C PRO A 45 -10.79 -11.37 9.04
N ILE A 46 -10.07 -11.30 7.90
CA ILE A 46 -8.61 -11.28 7.80
C ILE A 46 -8.13 -9.91 7.31
N ALA A 47 -8.77 -8.83 7.75
CA ALA A 47 -8.46 -7.49 7.25
C ALA A 47 -6.98 -7.08 7.44
N GLY A 48 -6.30 -7.62 8.46
CA GLY A 48 -4.87 -7.39 8.63
C GLY A 48 -4.03 -8.06 7.55
N ASP A 49 -4.37 -9.29 7.17
CA ASP A 49 -3.72 -10.03 6.09
C ASP A 49 -3.88 -9.30 4.74
N GLU A 50 -5.12 -8.92 4.40
CA GLU A 50 -5.42 -8.22 3.15
C GLU A 50 -4.64 -6.91 2.99
N LEU A 51 -4.48 -6.14 4.08
CA LEU A 51 -3.72 -4.90 4.07
C LEU A 51 -2.22 -5.12 3.86
N ALA A 52 -1.67 -6.19 4.45
CA ALA A 52 -0.27 -6.55 4.28
C ALA A 52 0.00 -7.06 2.86
N ILE A 53 -0.89 -7.91 2.35
CA ILE A 53 -0.83 -8.41 0.97
C ILE A 53 -0.89 -7.26 -0.02
N ASP A 54 -1.84 -6.33 0.13
CA ASP A 54 -1.96 -5.17 -0.78
C ASP A 54 -0.68 -4.32 -0.77
N PHE A 55 -0.06 -4.09 0.40
CA PHE A 55 1.22 -3.41 0.46
C PHE A 55 2.33 -4.16 -0.28
N ASP A 56 2.52 -5.46 0.00
CA ASP A 56 3.56 -6.27 -0.61
C ASP A 56 3.39 -6.40 -2.13
N SER A 57 2.14 -6.50 -2.60
CA SER A 57 1.78 -6.56 -4.01
C SER A 57 2.28 -5.36 -4.82
N TRP A 58 2.48 -4.21 -4.18
CA TRP A 58 2.96 -2.99 -4.84
C TRP A 58 4.38 -2.58 -4.43
N TYR A 59 4.78 -2.83 -3.19
CA TYR A 59 6.12 -2.50 -2.71
C TYR A 59 7.20 -3.37 -3.38
N VAL A 60 6.97 -4.67 -3.53
CA VAL A 60 7.95 -5.58 -4.14
C VAL A 60 8.19 -5.24 -5.62
N PRO A 61 7.16 -5.06 -6.47
CA PRO A 61 7.37 -4.57 -7.84
C PRO A 61 8.02 -3.18 -7.88
N ALA A 62 7.59 -2.22 -7.04
CA ALA A 62 8.16 -0.88 -7.02
C ALA A 62 9.68 -0.88 -6.76
N LEU A 63 10.13 -1.78 -5.88
CA LEU A 63 11.56 -1.97 -5.59
C LEU A 63 12.29 -2.68 -6.74
N ARG A 64 11.69 -3.72 -7.31
CA ARG A 64 12.28 -4.55 -8.39
C ARG A 64 12.42 -3.76 -9.69
N ASP A 65 11.42 -2.96 -10.03
CA ASP A 65 11.27 -2.31 -11.34
C ASP A 65 11.83 -0.87 -11.36
N GLY A 66 12.49 -0.45 -10.27
CA GLY A 66 13.17 0.84 -10.18
C GLY A 66 12.24 2.03 -9.95
N CYS A 67 10.95 1.82 -9.64
CA CYS A 67 9.98 2.91 -9.40
C CYS A 67 10.35 3.80 -8.20
N LEU A 68 11.25 3.33 -7.33
CA LEU A 68 11.73 4.04 -6.14
C LEU A 68 13.14 4.63 -6.32
N GLU A 69 13.74 4.61 -7.52
CA GLU A 69 15.10 5.10 -7.77
C GLU A 69 15.27 6.60 -7.45
N ASP A 70 14.24 7.40 -7.71
CA ASP A 70 14.24 8.85 -7.44
C ASP A 70 13.93 9.20 -5.98
N CYS A 71 13.59 8.21 -5.14
CA CYS A 71 13.31 8.44 -3.72
C CYS A 71 14.57 8.88 -2.97
N GLN A 72 14.40 9.87 -2.10
CA GLN A 72 15.45 10.26 -1.17
C GLN A 72 15.78 9.10 -0.22
N PRO A 73 17.03 9.03 0.31
CA PRO A 73 17.42 7.97 1.24
C PRO A 73 16.50 7.85 2.47
N SER A 74 15.97 8.97 2.97
CA SER A 74 15.03 8.98 4.09
C SER A 74 13.67 8.37 3.74
N GLN A 75 13.16 8.62 2.54
CA GLN A 75 11.90 8.07 2.02
C GLN A 75 12.00 6.55 1.86
N LEU A 76 13.06 6.09 1.18
CA LEU A 76 13.31 4.65 1.01
C LEU A 76 13.54 3.95 2.36
N ALA A 77 14.24 4.60 3.30
CA ALA A 77 14.41 4.05 4.63
C ALA A 77 13.10 3.95 5.42
N ALA A 78 12.13 4.83 5.19
CA ALA A 78 10.82 4.75 5.82
C ALA A 78 9.99 3.58 5.28
N LEU A 79 9.94 3.40 3.96
CA LEU A 79 9.30 2.25 3.32
C LEU A 79 9.90 0.92 3.81
N LYS A 80 11.24 0.83 3.89
CA LYS A 80 11.93 -0.35 4.42
C LYS A 80 11.62 -0.63 5.88
N ARG A 81 11.39 0.39 6.70
CA ARG A 81 10.98 0.18 8.11
C ARG A 81 9.59 -0.40 8.21
N LEU A 82 8.65 0.14 7.42
CA LEU A 82 7.28 -0.38 7.35
C LEU A 82 7.26 -1.85 6.92
N ASP A 83 7.95 -2.17 5.83
CA ASP A 83 8.16 -3.54 5.34
C ASP A 83 8.77 -4.46 6.40
N ALA A 84 9.84 -4.00 7.07
CA ALA A 84 10.48 -4.77 8.13
C ALA A 84 9.54 -5.05 9.32
N THR A 85 8.67 -4.12 9.69
CA THR A 85 7.68 -4.34 10.75
C THR A 85 6.64 -5.40 10.37
N LEU A 86 6.18 -5.41 9.12
CA LEU A 86 5.28 -6.47 8.63
C LEU A 86 6.01 -7.82 8.57
N ALA A 87 7.27 -7.83 8.11
CA ALA A 87 8.09 -9.03 8.11
C ALA A 87 8.33 -9.59 9.52
N ASP A 88 8.59 -8.72 10.51
CA ASP A 88 8.74 -9.10 11.92
C ASP A 88 7.46 -9.77 12.44
N MET A 89 6.27 -9.24 12.10
CA MET A 89 4.99 -9.85 12.45
C MET A 89 4.85 -11.27 11.88
N THR A 90 5.30 -11.49 10.64
CA THR A 90 5.30 -12.81 9.99
C THR A 90 6.19 -13.81 10.73
N GLN A 91 7.36 -13.37 11.21
CA GLN A 91 8.28 -14.22 11.97
C GLN A 91 7.72 -14.68 13.32
N LEU A 92 6.73 -13.97 13.89
CA LEU A 92 6.08 -14.38 15.14
C LEU A 92 5.18 -15.62 14.96
N GLN A 93 4.81 -15.97 13.72
CA GLN A 93 3.93 -17.11 13.39
C GLN A 93 2.59 -17.11 14.15
N ASP A 94 2.13 -15.93 14.59
CA ASP A 94 0.84 -15.78 15.27
C ASP A 94 -0.23 -15.33 14.28
N GLN A 95 -1.07 -16.29 13.86
CA GLN A 95 -2.17 -16.03 12.92
C GLN A 95 -3.15 -14.97 13.42
N LYS A 96 -3.28 -14.78 14.74
CA LYS A 96 -4.21 -13.80 15.30
C LYS A 96 -3.82 -12.37 14.95
N LEU A 97 -2.54 -12.11 14.66
CA LEU A 97 -2.07 -10.79 14.23
C LEU A 97 -2.71 -10.33 12.92
N TRP A 98 -3.13 -11.26 12.07
CA TRP A 98 -3.64 -10.94 10.72
C TRP A 98 -5.16 -10.86 10.68
N LEU A 99 -5.83 -11.14 11.80
CA LEU A 99 -7.28 -11.04 11.93
C LEU A 99 -7.72 -9.60 12.19
N THR A 100 -8.99 -9.33 11.88
CA THR A 100 -9.59 -8.01 12.03
C THR A 100 -9.54 -7.46 13.45
N ASP A 101 -9.72 -8.30 14.47
CA ASP A 101 -9.67 -7.87 15.88
C ASP A 101 -8.29 -7.29 16.25
N ALA A 102 -7.21 -7.82 15.66
CA ALA A 102 -5.86 -7.34 15.94
C ALA A 102 -5.62 -5.91 15.46
N LEU A 103 -6.38 -5.41 14.47
CA LEU A 103 -6.29 -4.02 14.03
C LEU A 103 -6.62 -3.05 15.17
N PHE A 104 -7.56 -3.42 16.06
CA PHE A 104 -8.02 -2.58 17.17
C PHE A 104 -7.14 -2.72 18.41
N GLU A 105 -6.70 -3.93 18.72
CA GLU A 105 -6.16 -4.26 20.05
C GLU A 105 -4.64 -4.42 20.05
N ASN A 106 -4.03 -4.70 18.89
CA ASN A 106 -2.64 -5.11 18.85
C ASN A 106 -1.66 -3.94 18.68
N HIS A 107 -0.58 -3.97 19.47
CA HIS A 107 0.47 -2.95 19.42
C HIS A 107 1.27 -2.98 18.10
N TRP A 108 1.37 -4.13 17.44
CA TRP A 108 2.00 -4.25 16.12
C TRP A 108 1.27 -3.41 15.07
N TRP A 109 -0.05 -3.51 15.01
CA TRP A 109 -0.84 -2.67 14.10
C TRP A 109 -0.79 -1.19 14.42
N SER A 110 -0.63 -0.83 15.70
CA SER A 110 -0.37 0.57 16.07
C SER A 110 0.98 1.05 15.57
N ARG A 111 2.00 0.19 15.56
CA ARG A 111 3.32 0.48 14.99
C ARG A 111 3.29 0.57 13.47
N VAL A 112 2.63 -0.37 12.79
CA VAL A 112 2.40 -0.33 11.33
C VAL A 112 1.77 1.00 10.91
N ARG A 113 0.70 1.42 11.59
CA ARG A 113 0.05 2.73 11.34
C ARG A 113 0.99 3.91 11.52
N ALA A 114 1.83 3.89 12.56
CA ALA A 114 2.78 4.97 12.82
C ALA A 114 3.87 5.04 11.75
N GLU A 115 4.40 3.90 11.32
CA GLU A 115 5.42 3.81 10.27
C GLU A 115 4.84 4.20 8.90
N ALA A 116 3.61 3.77 8.58
CA ALA A 116 2.91 4.19 7.37
C ALA A 116 2.66 5.70 7.32
N ARG A 117 2.27 6.33 8.44
CA ARG A 117 2.17 7.81 8.52
C ARG A 117 3.49 8.50 8.28
N GLN A 118 4.59 7.96 8.80
CA GLN A 118 5.91 8.50 8.55
C GLN A 118 6.30 8.43 7.06
N VAL A 119 5.91 7.35 6.36
CA VAL A 119 6.08 7.26 4.91
C VAL A 119 5.28 8.36 4.21
N ILE A 120 3.99 8.54 4.56
CA ILE A 120 3.13 9.58 3.97
C ILE A 120 3.75 10.97 4.14
N GLU A 121 4.21 11.30 5.34
CA GLU A 121 4.85 12.59 5.65
C GLU A 121 6.11 12.81 4.79
N LEU A 122 7.01 11.82 4.75
CA LEU A 122 8.27 11.94 3.99
C LEU A 122 8.07 11.96 2.48
N MET A 123 7.05 11.27 1.97
CA MET A 123 6.69 11.25 0.55
C MET A 123 5.84 12.46 0.16
N SER A 124 5.39 13.27 1.12
CA SER A 124 4.40 14.34 0.91
C SER A 124 3.13 13.82 0.22
N TRP A 125 2.71 12.59 0.58
CA TRP A 125 1.48 11.99 0.10
C TRP A 125 0.27 12.51 0.88
N PRO A 126 -0.96 12.45 0.31
CA PRO A 126 -2.18 12.78 1.03
C PRO A 126 -2.42 11.86 2.23
N GLU A 127 -2.87 12.43 3.33
CA GLU A 127 -3.22 11.69 4.55
C GLU A 127 -4.64 11.08 4.50
N ASP A 128 -5.51 11.62 3.64
CA ASP A 128 -6.88 11.17 3.51
C ASP A 128 -6.94 9.68 3.19
N PRO A 129 -7.93 8.95 3.73
CA PRO A 129 -8.15 7.57 3.33
C PRO A 129 -8.39 7.51 1.82
N PRO A 130 -7.86 6.51 1.14
CA PRO A 130 -8.21 6.26 -0.26
C PRO A 130 -9.67 5.79 -0.36
N GLU A 131 -10.30 5.97 -1.52
CA GLU A 131 -11.70 5.58 -1.72
C GLU A 131 -11.86 4.05 -1.63
N PRO A 132 -12.74 3.53 -0.78
CA PRO A 132 -12.96 2.08 -0.68
C PRO A 132 -13.87 1.55 -1.82
N PRO A 133 -13.78 0.24 -2.15
CA PRO A 133 -12.84 -0.73 -1.60
C PRO A 133 -11.46 -0.62 -2.24
N LEU A 134 -10.43 -0.78 -1.41
CA LEU A 134 -9.03 -0.69 -1.84
C LEU A 134 -8.47 -1.98 -2.41
N ILE A 135 -9.03 -3.13 -2.01
CA ILE A 135 -8.54 -4.43 -2.46
C ILE A 135 -8.87 -4.57 -3.94
N ILE A 136 -7.91 -4.13 -4.76
CA ILE A 136 -7.89 -4.38 -6.17
C ILE A 136 -7.21 -5.73 -6.29
N HIS A 137 -8.00 -6.80 -6.20
CA HIS A 137 -7.55 -8.08 -6.74
C HIS A 137 -7.20 -7.83 -8.20
N VAL A 138 -5.91 -7.83 -8.53
CA VAL A 138 -5.49 -8.07 -9.91
C VAL A 138 -5.82 -9.53 -10.15
N PRO A 139 -6.83 -9.87 -10.97
CA PRO A 139 -7.07 -11.26 -11.30
C PRO A 139 -5.83 -11.79 -12.03
N ASP A 140 -5.35 -12.97 -11.61
CA ASP A 140 -4.34 -13.76 -12.33
C ASP A 140 -4.71 -13.96 -13.81
#